data_AF-A0A6F8X1D6-F1
#
_entry.id   AF-A0A6F8X1D6-F1
#
_cell.length_a   1.000
_cell.length_b   1.000
_cell.length_c   1.000
_cell.angle_alpha   90.00
_cell.angle_beta   90.00
_cell.angle_gamma   90.00
#
_symmetry.space_group_name_H-M   'P 1'
#
loop_
_entity.id
_entity.type
_entity.pdbx_description
1 polymer ?
#
loop_
_entity_poly.entity_id
_entity_poly.type
_entity_poly.pdbx_seq_one_letter_code
_entity_poly.pdbx_strand_id
1 'polypeptide(L)'
;QFVRFDSDAPNPREEPRAPWMEQEGPEYWDRETRKVKNTAQIFRVDLNTMLRYYNQSESGSHNIQRMYGCDVEPDGRLLRGYSQDSYDGKDYIALNEDLRSWTAA
;
A
#
# COMPACT_ATOMS: atom_id res chain seq x y z
N GLN A 1 -10.49 -11.05 -1.38
CA GLN A 1 -9.65 -10.40 -0.36
C GLN A 1 -9.27 -11.42 0.70
N PHE A 2 -8.05 -11.40 1.23
CA PHE A 2 -7.60 -12.36 2.25
C PHE A 2 -7.08 -11.72 3.54
N VAL A 3 -6.66 -10.45 3.51
CA VAL A 3 -6.32 -9.64 4.69
C VAL A 3 -6.86 -8.21 4.58
N ARG A 4 -6.97 -7.51 5.71
CA ARG A 4 -7.30 -6.08 5.78
C ARG A 4 -6.74 -5.46 7.06
N PHE A 5 -6.20 -4.25 6.92
CA PHE A 5 -5.99 -3.31 8.01
C PHE A 5 -6.96 -2.13 7.91
N ASP A 6 -7.38 -1.60 9.05
CA ASP A 6 -8.19 -0.40 9.16
C ASP A 6 -7.69 0.44 10.35
N SER A 7 -7.27 1.69 10.08
CA SER A 7 -6.74 2.58 11.12
C SER A 7 -7.81 3.08 12.08
N ASP A 8 -9.07 3.07 11.66
CA ASP A 8 -10.19 3.64 12.41
C ASP A 8 -10.89 2.58 13.28
N ALA A 9 -10.46 1.33 13.18
CA ALA A 9 -10.94 0.26 14.05
C ALA A 9 -10.58 0.53 15.53
N PRO A 10 -11.40 0.10 16.51
CA PRO A 10 -11.09 0.29 17.94
C PRO A 10 -9.75 -0.32 18.38
N ASN A 11 -9.30 -1.39 17.71
CA ASN A 11 -7.99 -1.99 17.89
C ASN A 11 -7.34 -2.21 16.51
N PRO A 12 -6.66 -1.19 15.94
CA PRO A 12 -6.10 -1.28 14.60
C PRO A 12 -5.05 -2.38 14.50
N ARG A 13 -5.36 -3.42 13.73
CA ARG A 13 -4.50 -4.57 13.45
C ARG A 13 -4.81 -5.16 12.07
N GLU A 14 -3.86 -5.89 11.51
CA GLU A 14 -4.10 -6.68 10.30
C GLU A 14 -5.01 -7.87 10.66
N GLU A 15 -6.07 -8.08 9.89
CA GLU A 15 -7.08 -9.10 10.16
C GLU A 15 -7.25 -10.08 8.99
N PRO A 16 -7.47 -11.38 9.25
CA PRO A 16 -7.81 -12.33 8.21
C PRO A 16 -9.19 -12.02 7.62
N ARG A 17 -9.33 -12.21 6.31
CA ARG A 17 -10.58 -12.10 5.54
C ARG A 17 -10.93 -13.37 4.78
N ALA A 18 -10.13 -14.43 4.94
CA ALA A 18 -10.36 -15.74 4.38
C ALA A 18 -10.02 -16.85 5.39
N PRO A 19 -10.77 -17.97 5.44
CA PRO A 19 -10.57 -19.00 6.47
C PRO A 19 -9.17 -19.60 6.52
N TRP A 20 -8.49 -19.70 5.38
CA TRP A 20 -7.14 -20.26 5.31
C TRP A 20 -6.07 -19.36 5.95
N MET A 21 -6.34 -18.05 6.11
CA MET A 21 -5.44 -17.15 6.83
C MET A 21 -5.46 -17.38 8.35
N GLU A 22 -6.50 -18.00 8.92
CA GLU A 22 -6.56 -18.28 10.36
C GLU A 22 -5.50 -19.28 10.84
N GLN A 23 -4.83 -19.95 9.89
CA GLN A 23 -3.71 -20.87 10.16
C GLN A 23 -2.42 -20.13 10.50
N GLU A 24 -2.31 -18.85 10.15
CA GLU A 24 -1.12 -18.04 10.44
C GLU A 24 -1.02 -17.72 11.94
N GLY A 25 0.19 -17.89 12.48
CA GLY A 25 0.47 -17.67 13.90
C GLY A 25 0.50 -16.20 14.33
N PRO A 26 0.51 -15.92 15.64
CA PRO A 26 0.52 -14.56 16.17
C PRO A 26 1.71 -13.72 15.69
N GLU A 27 2.87 -14.33 15.47
CA GLU A 27 4.07 -13.65 14.96
C GLU A 27 3.87 -13.05 13.57
N TYR A 28 3.13 -13.72 12.69
CA TYR A 28 2.78 -13.20 11.37
C TYR A 28 1.94 -11.93 11.52
N TRP A 29 0.87 -12.01 12.30
CA TRP A 29 -0.07 -10.90 12.51
C TRP A 29 0.57 -9.70 13.18
N ASP A 30 1.44 -9.90 14.17
CA ASP A 30 2.18 -8.83 14.82
C ASP A 30 3.14 -8.13 13.86
N ARG A 31 3.82 -8.92 13.00
CA ARG A 31 4.74 -8.39 12.00
C ARG A 31 4.01 -7.59 10.93
N GLU A 32 2.96 -8.14 10.34
CA GLU A 32 2.20 -7.44 9.30
C GLU A 32 1.50 -6.20 9.86
N THR A 33 0.91 -6.29 11.06
CA THR A 33 0.33 -5.12 11.76
C THR A 33 1.36 -4.01 11.96
N ARG A 34 2.60 -4.34 12.35
CA ARG A 34 3.67 -3.34 12.51
C ARG A 34 4.03 -2.68 11.18
N LYS A 35 4.13 -3.47 10.10
CA LYS A 35 4.44 -2.94 8.75
C LYS A 35 3.37 -1.96 8.29
N VAL A 36 2.08 -2.33 8.34
CA VAL A 36 1.00 -1.45 7.87
C VAL A 36 0.85 -0.19 8.74
N LYS A 37 1.12 -0.26 10.05
CA LYS A 37 1.20 0.93 10.92
C LYS A 37 2.34 1.87 10.51
N ASN A 38 3.50 1.33 10.17
CA ASN A 38 4.61 2.13 9.65
C ASN A 38 4.26 2.77 8.29
N THR A 39 3.63 1.99 7.40
CA THR A 39 3.14 2.49 6.11
C THR A 39 2.12 3.62 6.27
N ALA A 40 1.21 3.54 7.25
CA ALA A 40 0.28 4.62 7.55
C ALA A 40 1.00 5.93 7.97
N GLN A 41 2.10 5.83 8.74
CA GLN A 41 2.91 7.02 9.07
C GLN A 41 3.64 7.58 7.85
N ILE A 42 4.14 6.71 6.95
CA ILE A 42 4.76 7.14 5.69
C ILE A 42 3.74 7.91 4.85
N PHE A 43 2.53 7.37 4.64
CA PHE A 43 1.48 8.08 3.87
C PHE A 43 1.08 9.42 4.48
N ARG A 44 1.09 9.55 5.81
CA ARG A 44 0.85 10.83 6.48
C ARG A 44 1.93 11.87 6.13
N VAL A 45 3.20 11.47 6.08
CA VAL A 45 4.30 12.36 5.68
C VAL A 45 4.24 12.67 4.18
N ASP A 46 3.93 11.68 3.36
CA ASP A 46 3.79 11.84 1.92
C ASP A 46 2.67 12.82 1.58
N LEU A 47 1.50 12.74 2.23
CA LEU A 47 0.40 13.71 2.05
C LEU A 47 0.87 15.15 2.30
N ASN A 48 1.59 15.40 3.40
CA ASN A 48 2.13 16.73 3.70
C ASN A 48 3.15 17.22 2.66
N THR A 49 3.90 16.29 2.07
CA THR A 49 4.87 16.58 1.01
C THR A 49 4.15 16.93 -0.30
N MET A 50 3.13 16.15 -0.66
CA MET A 50 2.32 16.35 -1.86
C MET A 50 1.56 17.68 -1.82
N LEU A 51 0.98 18.06 -0.67
CA LEU A 51 0.38 19.37 -0.48
C LEU A 51 1.33 20.51 -0.88
N ARG A 52 2.61 20.39 -0.50
CA ARG A 52 3.64 21.40 -0.84
C ARG A 52 4.02 21.35 -2.32
N TYR A 53 4.18 20.16 -2.90
CA TYR A 53 4.55 20.01 -4.31
C TYR A 53 3.49 20.60 -5.25
N TYR A 54 2.21 20.46 -4.90
CA TYR A 54 1.10 20.98 -5.70
C TYR A 54 0.59 22.36 -5.24
N ASN A 55 1.26 23.01 -4.28
CA ASN A 55 0.83 24.29 -3.69
C ASN A 55 -0.63 24.29 -3.24
N GLN A 56 -1.10 23.19 -2.64
CA GLN A 56 -2.46 23.00 -2.18
C GLN A 56 -2.65 23.52 -0.74
N SER A 57 -3.87 23.94 -0.40
CA SER A 57 -4.21 24.39 0.95
C SER A 57 -4.31 23.24 1.94
N GLU A 58 -3.89 23.46 3.19
CA GLU A 58 -3.94 22.44 4.25
C GLU A 58 -5.37 21.99 4.63
N SER A 59 -6.39 22.78 4.33
CA SER A 59 -7.79 22.46 4.65
C SER A 59 -8.49 21.57 3.61
N GLY A 60 -7.81 21.23 2.51
CA GLY A 60 -8.34 20.34 1.47
C GLY A 60 -8.28 18.88 1.91
N SER A 61 -9.24 18.07 1.44
CA SER A 61 -9.15 16.61 1.53
C SER A 61 -8.43 16.08 0.30
N HIS A 62 -7.39 15.28 0.53
CA HIS A 62 -6.53 14.69 -0.50
C HIS A 62 -6.36 13.20 -0.25
N ASN A 63 -6.04 12.45 -1.31
CA ASN A 63 -5.83 11.02 -1.19
C ASN A 63 -4.54 10.56 -1.88
N ILE A 64 -3.85 9.62 -1.23
CA ILE A 64 -2.79 8.82 -1.85
C ILE A 64 -3.29 7.38 -1.87
N GLN A 65 -3.10 6.69 -3.00
CA GLN A 65 -3.33 5.24 -3.08
C GLN A 65 -2.07 4.57 -3.61
N ARG A 66 -1.79 3.37 -3.11
CA ARG A 66 -0.72 2.51 -3.56
C ARG A 66 -1.27 1.16 -3.93
N MET A 67 -0.95 0.69 -5.14
CA MET A 67 -1.18 -0.67 -5.60
C MET A 67 0.16 -1.34 -5.82
N TYR A 68 0.35 -2.50 -5.22
CA TYR A 68 1.54 -3.31 -5.42
C TYR A 68 1.20 -4.79 -5.35
N GLY A 69 2.02 -5.61 -5.98
CA GLY A 69 1.80 -7.05 -6.04
C GLY A 69 2.68 -7.71 -7.09
N CYS A 70 2.38 -8.98 -7.36
CA CYS A 70 3.04 -9.73 -8.41
C CYS A 70 2.13 -10.80 -9.01
N ASP A 71 2.40 -11.15 -10.26
CA ASP A 71 1.90 -12.36 -10.90
C ASP A 71 3.01 -13.41 -10.90
N VAL A 72 2.62 -14.67 -10.69
CA VAL A 72 3.53 -15.82 -10.66
C VAL A 72 3.10 -16.87 -11.68
N GLU A 73 4.07 -17.51 -12.32
CA GLU A 73 3.85 -18.63 -13.23
C GLU A 73 3.42 -19.89 -12.47
N PRO A 74 2.85 -20.92 -13.14
CA PRO A 74 2.47 -22.18 -12.50
C PRO A 74 3.62 -22.92 -11.81
N ASP A 75 4.86 -22.69 -12.22
CA ASP A 75 6.07 -23.24 -11.59
C ASP A 75 6.59 -22.40 -10.41
N GLY A 76 5.88 -21.31 -10.06
CA GLY A 76 6.18 -20.43 -8.94
C GLY A 76 7.16 -19.30 -9.26
N ARG A 77 7.64 -19.16 -10.49
CA ARG A 77 8.54 -18.07 -10.87
C ARG A 77 7.79 -16.74 -10.99
N LEU A 78 8.48 -15.64 -10.68
CA LEU A 78 7.95 -14.29 -10.85
C LEU A 78 7.73 -14.01 -12.34
N LEU A 79 6.48 -13.72 -12.72
CA LEU A 79 6.11 -13.31 -14.07
C LEU A 79 6.15 -11.78 -14.20
N ARG A 80 5.56 -11.07 -13.24
CA ARG A 80 5.41 -9.61 -13.28
C ARG A 80 5.33 -9.02 -11.89
N GLY A 81 5.94 -7.86 -11.68
CA GLY A 81 5.83 -7.06 -10.45
C GLY A 81 5.09 -5.75 -10.70
N TYR A 82 4.43 -5.25 -9.66
CA TYR A 82 3.66 -4.00 -9.70
C TYR A 82 4.00 -3.12 -8.50
N SER A 83 4.15 -1.82 -8.75
CA SER A 83 4.19 -0.77 -7.73
C SER A 83 3.72 0.53 -8.38
N GLN A 84 2.54 1.01 -8.00
CA GLN A 84 1.89 2.18 -8.60
C GLN A 84 1.30 3.04 -7.48
N ASP A 85 1.60 4.33 -7.53
CA ASP A 85 1.04 5.32 -6.63
C ASP A 85 0.17 6.32 -7.43
N SER A 86 -0.95 6.72 -6.83
CA SER A 86 -1.86 7.75 -7.35
C SER A 86 -2.09 8.86 -6.33
N TYR A 87 -2.35 10.07 -6.81
CA TYR A 87 -2.69 11.23 -5.98
C TYR A 87 -3.97 11.90 -6.48
N ASP A 88 -4.91 12.16 -5.58
CA ASP A 88 -6.24 12.73 -5.89
C ASP A 88 -6.95 11.98 -7.04
N GLY A 89 -6.85 10.65 -7.02
CA GLY A 89 -7.45 9.74 -8.00
C GLY A 89 -6.79 9.72 -9.39
N LYS A 90 -5.63 10.37 -9.56
CA LYS A 90 -4.86 10.39 -10.82
C LYS A 90 -3.54 9.66 -10.65
N ASP A 91 -3.07 9.04 -11.74
CA ASP A 91 -1.75 8.42 -11.79
C ASP A 91 -0.68 9.44 -11.36
N TYR A 92 0.26 8.99 -10.53
CA TYR A 92 1.36 9.82 -10.05
C TYR A 92 2.71 9.25 -10.45
N ILE A 93 3.02 8.03 -10.00
CA ILE A 93 4.26 7.33 -10.37
C ILE A 93 4.06 5.82 -10.40
N ALA A 94 4.65 5.15 -11.39
CA ALA A 94 4.55 3.71 -11.57
C ALA A 94 5.91 3.07 -11.89
N LEU A 95 6.18 1.92 -11.28
CA LEU A 95 7.32 1.07 -11.60
C LEU A 95 7.10 0.42 -12.96
N ASN A 96 8.07 0.57 -13.86
CA ASN A 96 8.02 -0.03 -15.19
C ASN A 96 8.23 -1.55 -15.13
N GLU A 97 7.87 -2.23 -16.22
CA GLU A 97 7.94 -3.69 -16.32
C GLU A 97 9.36 -4.26 -16.17
N ASP A 98 10.39 -3.43 -16.40
CA ASP A 98 11.78 -3.78 -16.17
C ASP A 98 12.18 -3.85 -14.68
N LEU A 99 11.26 -3.44 -13.78
CA LEU A 99 11.43 -3.35 -12.32
C LEU A 99 12.62 -2.48 -11.88
N ARG A 100 13.06 -1.55 -12.74
CA ARG A 100 14.28 -0.75 -12.54
C ARG A 100 14.10 0.72 -12.88
N SER A 101 13.15 1.05 -13.73
CA SER A 101 12.82 2.42 -14.11
C SER A 101 11.41 2.79 -13.67
N TRP A 102 11.15 4.10 -13.60
CA TRP A 102 9.87 4.65 -13.16
C TRP A 102 9.30 5.54 -14.25
N THR A 103 7.98 5.51 -14.39
CA THR A 103 7.22 6.48 -15.18
C THR A 103 6.48 7.39 -14.21
N ALA A 104 6.73 8.69 -14.29
CA ALA A 104 5.93 9.71 -13.62
C ALA A 104 4.88 10.25 -14.59
N ALA A 105 3.68 10.56 -14.09
CA ALA A 105 2.57 11.09 -14.88
C ALA A 105 2.76 12.56 -15.28
#